data_AF-F3YC60-F1
#
_entry.id   AF-F3YC60-F1
#
_cell.length_a   1.000
_cell.length_b   1.000
_cell.length_c   1.000
_cell.angle_alpha   90.00
_cell.angle_beta   90.00
_cell.angle_gamma   90.00
#
_symmetry.space_group_name_H-M   'P 1'
#
loop_
_entity.id
_entity.type
_entity.pdbx_description
1 polymer ?
#
loop_
_entity_poly.entity_id
_entity_poly.type
_entity_poly.pdbx_seq_one_letter_code
_entity_poly.pdbx_strand_id
1 'polypeptide(L)'
;MNFENHPTSLKNYIKNQTPILYDGFNEAFLDLESSQIDGLLIDKIYANYYLAHLKKKTNFYVFPANFESEAFTVGIRKNDFLLKEKINSGFKQLRKNGKMEIIYKKWFATTHHDKK
;
A
#
# COMPACT_ATOMS: atom_id res chain seq x y z
N MET A 1 -9.17 -4.96 -0.28
CA MET A 1 -8.76 -6.38 -0.41
C MET A 1 -9.70 -7.25 0.42
N ASN A 2 -10.37 -8.25 -0.17
CA ASN A 2 -11.09 -9.27 0.61
C ASN A 2 -10.52 -10.66 0.30
N PHE A 3 -9.78 -11.21 1.27
CA PHE A 3 -9.13 -12.52 1.22
C PHE A 3 -10.12 -13.67 1.00
N GLU A 4 -11.33 -13.56 1.56
CA GLU A 4 -12.34 -14.62 1.50
C GLU A 4 -13.08 -14.66 0.17
N ASN A 5 -13.18 -13.52 -0.52
CA ASN A 5 -13.99 -13.39 -1.74
C ASN A 5 -13.24 -13.76 -3.02
N HIS A 6 -11.93 -14.01 -2.95
CA HIS A 6 -11.08 -14.35 -4.11
C HIS A 6 -10.13 -15.53 -3.82
N PRO A 7 -10.66 -16.74 -3.57
CA PRO A 7 -9.85 -17.88 -3.13
C PRO A 7 -8.82 -18.35 -4.16
N THR A 8 -9.13 -18.16 -5.46
CA THR A 8 -8.24 -18.53 -6.57
C THR A 8 -7.03 -17.61 -6.72
N SER A 9 -7.09 -16.38 -6.19
CA SER A 9 -6.00 -15.41 -6.32
C SER A 9 -4.90 -15.62 -5.27
N LEU A 10 -5.23 -16.14 -4.07
CA LEU A 10 -4.23 -16.31 -3.02
C LEU A 10 -4.50 -17.50 -2.08
N LYS A 11 -5.75 -17.74 -1.66
CA LYS A 11 -6.09 -18.75 -0.64
C LYS A 11 -5.61 -20.16 -1.02
N ASN A 12 -5.69 -20.51 -2.30
CA ASN A 12 -5.25 -21.81 -2.83
C ASN A 12 -3.72 -22.01 -2.79
N TYR A 13 -2.95 -20.94 -2.62
CA TYR A 13 -1.47 -20.97 -2.61
C TYR A 13 -0.90 -20.89 -1.18
N ILE A 14 -1.73 -20.70 -0.16
CA ILE A 14 -1.30 -20.58 1.24
C ILE A 14 -1.45 -21.92 1.96
N LYS A 15 -0.44 -22.29 2.74
CA LYS A 15 -0.47 -23.48 3.61
C LYS A 15 -1.70 -23.45 4.51
N ASN A 16 -2.45 -24.55 4.53
CA ASN A 16 -3.70 -24.69 5.29
C ASN A 16 -4.77 -23.62 4.97
N GLN A 17 -4.64 -22.90 3.84
CA GLN A 17 -5.54 -21.84 3.41
C GLN A 17 -5.76 -20.74 4.45
N THR A 18 -4.83 -20.60 5.40
CA THR A 18 -4.95 -19.70 6.54
C THR A 18 -3.76 -18.74 6.55
N PRO A 19 -3.98 -17.43 6.42
CA PRO A 19 -2.90 -16.46 6.42
C PRO A 19 -2.36 -16.27 7.84
N ILE A 20 -1.08 -15.94 7.94
CA ILE A 20 -0.52 -15.35 9.16
C ILE A 20 -0.86 -13.86 9.12
N LEU A 21 -1.47 -13.36 10.20
CA LEU A 21 -1.83 -11.95 10.33
C LEU A 21 -0.80 -11.25 11.22
N TYR A 22 -0.48 -10.01 10.86
CA TYR A 22 0.43 -9.14 11.60
C TYR A 22 -0.29 -7.85 11.97
N ASP A 23 0.02 -7.32 13.15
CA ASP A 23 -0.49 -6.02 13.62
C ASP A 23 0.12 -4.84 12.84
N GLY A 24 1.32 -5.05 12.29
CA GLY A 24 2.07 -4.05 11.56
C GLY A 24 2.87 -4.65 10.40
N PHE A 25 3.24 -3.79 9.46
CA PHE A 25 4.02 -4.21 8.29
C PHE A 25 5.49 -4.49 8.65
N ASN A 26 6.03 -3.84 9.68
CA ASN A 26 7.44 -3.99 10.06
C ASN A 26 7.74 -5.45 10.45
N GLU A 27 6.88 -6.04 11.25
CA GLU A 27 6.98 -7.42 11.72
C GLU A 27 6.87 -8.40 10.54
N ALA A 28 5.89 -8.15 9.65
CA ALA A 28 5.71 -8.96 8.44
C ALA A 28 6.94 -8.92 7.52
N PHE A 29 7.58 -7.77 7.36
CA PHE A 29 8.81 -7.65 6.58
C PHE A 29 10.02 -8.31 7.25
N LEU A 30 10.16 -8.24 8.58
CA LEU A 30 11.21 -8.95 9.31
C LEU A 30 11.09 -10.47 9.17
N ASP A 31 9.86 -10.99 9.19
CA ASP A 31 9.58 -12.41 8.98
C ASP A 31 9.84 -12.84 7.53
N LEU A 32 9.55 -11.95 6.56
CA LEU A 32 9.91 -12.18 5.17
C LEU A 32 11.44 -12.16 4.97
N GLU A 33 12.16 -11.22 5.58
CA GLU A 33 13.64 -11.16 5.53
C GLU A 33 14.30 -12.38 6.20
N SER A 34 13.72 -12.88 7.28
CA SER A 34 14.23 -14.05 8.02
C SER A 34 13.76 -15.38 7.45
N SER A 35 13.02 -15.37 6.33
CA SER A 35 12.47 -16.57 5.67
C SER A 35 11.52 -17.38 6.57
N GLN A 36 10.85 -16.73 7.52
CA GLN A 36 9.76 -17.34 8.30
C GLN A 36 8.47 -17.42 7.48
N ILE A 37 8.31 -16.54 6.49
CA ILE A 37 7.23 -16.56 5.50
C ILE A 37 7.79 -16.50 4.08
N ASP A 38 7.10 -17.13 3.13
CA ASP A 38 7.52 -17.19 1.73
C ASP A 38 7.05 -15.96 0.91
N GLY A 39 6.05 -15.23 1.41
CA GLY A 39 5.46 -14.11 0.68
C GLY A 39 4.56 -13.24 1.55
N LEU A 40 4.35 -12.01 1.09
CA LEU A 40 3.61 -10.98 1.81
C LEU A 40 2.61 -10.30 0.87
N LEU A 41 1.32 -10.42 1.16
CA LEU A 41 0.25 -9.70 0.45
C LEU A 41 -0.04 -8.38 1.16
N ILE A 42 0.29 -7.26 0.53
CA ILE A 42 0.09 -5.90 1.08
C ILE A 42 -0.29 -4.91 -0.01
N ASP A 43 -0.70 -3.71 0.41
CA ASP A 43 -0.98 -2.58 -0.47
C ASP A 43 0.27 -2.15 -1.28
N LYS A 44 0.10 -1.90 -2.60
CA LYS A 44 1.19 -1.54 -3.51
C LYS A 44 1.92 -0.27 -3.07
N ILE A 45 1.21 0.75 -2.56
CA ILE A 45 1.82 2.02 -2.14
C ILE A 45 2.74 1.78 -0.96
N TYR A 46 2.30 0.98 0.03
CA TYR A 46 3.12 0.66 1.18
C TYR A 46 4.31 -0.23 0.81
N ALA A 47 4.09 -1.28 0.00
CA ALA A 47 5.16 -2.16 -0.49
C ALA A 47 6.27 -1.35 -1.15
N ASN A 48 5.88 -0.49 -2.09
CA ASN A 48 6.79 0.37 -2.83
C ASN A 48 7.53 1.35 -1.91
N TYR A 49 6.81 1.99 -0.97
CA TYR A 49 7.43 2.87 0.02
C TYR A 49 8.48 2.15 0.85
N TYR A 50 8.16 0.97 1.38
CA TYR A 50 9.10 0.18 2.20
C TYR A 50 10.35 -0.22 1.40
N LEU A 51 10.18 -0.75 0.19
CA LEU A 51 11.29 -1.14 -0.70
C LEU A 51 12.20 0.04 -1.08
N ALA A 52 11.64 1.23 -1.28
CA ALA A 52 12.44 2.43 -1.56
C ALA A 52 13.26 2.91 -0.36
N HIS A 53 12.88 2.54 0.87
CA HIS A 53 13.53 2.97 2.11
C HIS A 53 14.36 1.86 2.79
N LEU A 54 14.30 0.63 2.27
CA LEU A 54 15.14 -0.46 2.70
C LEU A 54 16.61 -0.13 2.41
N LYS A 55 17.41 -0.10 3.47
CA LYS A 55 18.87 0.15 3.36
C LYS A 55 19.61 -1.04 2.77
N LYS A 56 19.03 -2.24 2.82
CA LYS A 56 19.62 -3.49 2.33
C LYS A 56 19.04 -3.81 0.95
N LYS A 57 19.91 -4.27 0.04
CA LYS A 57 19.49 -4.87 -1.26
C LYS A 57 18.95 -6.29 -1.03
N THR A 58 17.92 -6.43 -0.22
CA THR A 58 17.19 -7.69 -0.13
C THR A 58 16.37 -7.80 -1.42
N ASN A 59 16.63 -8.84 -2.23
CA ASN A 59 15.98 -9.02 -3.53
C ASN A 59 14.57 -9.59 -3.32
N PHE A 60 13.61 -8.73 -3.01
CA PHE A 60 12.20 -9.09 -3.06
C PHE A 60 11.70 -9.04 -4.51
N TYR A 61 10.88 -10.01 -4.89
CA TYR A 61 10.14 -9.97 -6.14
C TYR A 61 8.75 -9.41 -5.87
N VAL A 62 8.41 -8.30 -6.54
CA VAL A 62 7.08 -7.68 -6.48
C VAL A 62 6.32 -8.01 -7.75
N PHE A 63 5.13 -8.57 -7.60
CA PHE A 63 4.21 -8.83 -8.71
C PHE A 63 2.78 -8.45 -8.32
N PRO A 64 1.95 -7.99 -9.27
CA PRO A 64 0.56 -7.66 -8.98
C PRO A 64 -0.23 -8.93 -8.70
N ALA A 65 -1.00 -8.91 -7.60
CA ALA A 65 -1.93 -10.00 -7.25
C ALA A 65 -3.32 -9.81 -7.87
N ASN A 66 -3.46 -8.93 -8.88
CA ASN A 66 -4.68 -8.63 -9.62
C ASN A 66 -5.89 -8.21 -8.76
N PHE A 67 -5.65 -7.59 -7.61
CA PHE A 67 -6.70 -6.92 -6.84
C PHE A 67 -7.02 -5.55 -7.44
N GLU A 68 -8.28 -5.14 -7.35
CA GLU A 68 -8.72 -3.81 -7.78
C GLU A 68 -8.02 -2.72 -6.97
N SER A 69 -7.72 -1.60 -7.65
CA SER A 69 -7.19 -0.41 -6.98
C SER A 69 -8.29 0.23 -6.15
N GLU A 70 -7.97 0.58 -4.90
CA GLU A 70 -8.87 1.30 -4.02
C GLU A 70 -8.55 2.79 -4.01
N ALA A 71 -9.58 3.63 -3.87
CA ALA A 71 -9.40 5.07 -3.72
C ALA A 71 -9.12 5.41 -2.26
N PHE A 72 -7.94 5.98 -1.98
CA PHE A 72 -7.65 6.54 -0.67
C PHE A 72 -8.52 7.79 -0.42
N THR A 73 -9.16 7.83 0.75
CA THR A 73 -10.02 8.94 1.17
C THR A 73 -9.67 9.40 2.57
N VAL A 74 -10.03 10.64 2.90
CA VAL A 74 -9.87 11.18 4.25
C VAL A 74 -11.15 10.92 5.04
N GLY A 75 -11.06 10.02 6.02
CA GLY A 75 -12.14 9.77 6.98
C GLY A 75 -12.34 10.96 7.91
N ILE A 76 -13.59 11.39 8.05
CA ILE A 76 -14.00 12.48 8.95
C ILE A 76 -15.24 12.08 9.73
N ARG A 77 -15.52 12.77 10.85
CA ARG A 77 -16.79 12.60 11.57
C ARG A 77 -17.97 12.91 10.65
N LYS A 78 -19.00 12.06 10.69
CA LYS A 78 -20.16 12.11 9.78
C LYS A 78 -20.84 13.49 9.70
N ASN A 79 -20.88 14.22 10.81
CA ASN A 79 -21.58 15.50 10.91
C ASN A 79 -20.64 16.73 10.77
N ASP A 80 -19.34 16.53 10.50
CA ASP A 80 -18.36 17.62 10.42
C ASP A 80 -18.24 18.16 8.98
N PHE A 81 -19.32 18.82 8.54
CA PHE A 81 -19.43 19.32 7.16
C PHE A 81 -18.41 20.42 6.86
N LEU A 82 -18.09 21.27 7.84
CA LEU A 82 -17.13 22.37 7.63
C LEU A 82 -15.71 21.84 7.43
N LEU A 83 -15.30 20.82 8.18
CA LEU A 83 -14.00 20.18 7.99
C LEU A 83 -13.91 19.51 6.61
N LYS A 84 -14.98 18.83 6.19
CA LYS A 84 -15.08 18.22 4.84
C LYS A 84 -14.79 19.24 3.74
N GLU A 85 -15.49 20.38 3.78
CA GLU A 85 -15.37 21.42 2.75
C GLU A 85 -13.97 22.03 2.74
N LYS A 86 -13.40 22.30 3.91
CA LYS A 86 -12.03 22.84 4.03
C LYS A 86 -10.97 21.87 3.48
N ILE A 87 -11.05 20.58 3.83
CA ILE A 87 -10.14 19.55 3.33
C ILE A 87 -10.26 19.43 1.80
N ASN A 88 -11.48 19.34 1.28
CA ASN A 88 -11.71 19.24 -0.16
C ASN A 88 -11.20 20.47 -0.92
N SER A 89 -11.44 21.66 -0.40
CA SER A 89 -10.93 22.91 -0.99
C SER A 89 -9.40 22.96 -0.97
N GLY A 90 -8.78 22.55 0.14
CA GLY A 90 -7.32 22.42 0.25
C GLY A 90 -6.74 21.49 -0.81
N PHE A 91 -7.32 20.29 -0.98
CA PHE A 91 -6.89 19.38 -2.03
C PHE A 91 -7.08 19.94 -3.44
N LYS A 92 -8.19 20.63 -3.72
CA LYS A 92 -8.39 21.31 -5.02
C LYS A 92 -7.30 22.35 -5.26
N GLN A 93 -6.95 23.16 -4.25
CA GLN A 93 -5.89 24.17 -4.36
C GLN A 93 -4.52 23.53 -4.60
N LEU A 94 -4.17 22.49 -3.84
CA LEU A 94 -2.90 21.76 -3.98
C LEU A 94 -2.75 21.11 -5.35
N ARG A 95 -3.84 20.60 -5.94
CA ARG A 95 -3.82 20.09 -7.31
C ARG A 95 -3.67 21.22 -8.33
N LYS A 96 -4.45 22.31 -8.18
CA LYS A 96 -4.42 23.46 -9.09
C LYS A 96 -3.04 24.12 -9.17
N ASN A 97 -2.31 24.19 -8.06
CA ASN A 97 -0.99 24.83 -7.99
C ASN A 97 0.19 23.85 -8.11
N GLY A 98 -0.05 22.58 -8.45
CA GLY A 98 1.00 21.57 -8.65
C GLY A 98 1.69 21.06 -7.39
N LYS A 99 1.41 21.62 -6.20
CA LYS A 99 2.04 21.17 -4.95
C LYS A 99 1.71 19.73 -4.60
N MET A 100 0.54 19.24 -5.00
CA MET A 100 0.18 17.84 -4.79
C MET A 100 1.15 16.89 -5.50
N GLU A 101 1.57 17.22 -6.72
CA GLU A 101 2.53 16.41 -7.48
C GLU A 101 3.92 16.44 -6.83
N ILE A 102 4.34 17.59 -6.29
CA ILE A 102 5.60 17.71 -5.55
C ILE A 102 5.60 16.82 -4.31
N ILE A 103 4.50 16.82 -3.54
CA ILE A 103 4.32 15.95 -2.38
C ILE A 103 4.37 14.48 -2.81
N TYR A 104 3.62 14.13 -3.86
CA TYR A 104 3.62 12.76 -4.39
C TYR A 104 5.03 12.31 -4.77
N LYS A 105 5.76 13.13 -5.53
CA LYS A 105 7.12 12.78 -5.95
C LYS A 105 8.08 12.64 -4.77
N LYS A 106 7.98 13.52 -3.78
CA LYS A 106 8.84 13.47 -2.59
C LYS A 106 8.73 12.13 -1.85
N TRP A 107 7.51 11.60 -1.72
CA TRP A 107 7.25 10.39 -0.93
C TRP A 107 7.22 9.10 -1.75
N PHE A 108 6.95 9.19 -3.06
CA PHE A 108 6.67 8.02 -3.90
C PHE A 108 7.43 7.98 -5.24
N ALA A 109 8.18 9.01 -5.67
CA ALA A 109 8.87 8.95 -6.98
C ALA A 109 10.12 8.05 -7.01
N THR A 110 10.64 7.62 -5.87
CA THR A 110 11.79 6.70 -5.81
C THR A 110 11.40 5.24 -6.03
N THR A 111 10.11 4.93 -6.16
CA THR A 111 9.62 3.56 -6.37
C THR A 111 9.81 3.18 -7.84
N HIS A 112 11.05 2.84 -8.20
CA HIS A 112 11.43 2.33 -9.51
C HIS A 112 10.84 0.94 -9.72
N HIS A 113 9.61 0.84 -10.25
CA HIS A 113 9.15 -0.39 -10.92
C HIS A 113 7.99 -0.18 -11.91
N ASP A 114 7.63 1.06 -12.29
CA ASP A 114 6.63 1.32 -13.34
C ASP A 114 7.31 1.73 -14.67
N LYS A 115 8.27 0.93 -15.16
CA LYS A 115 8.69 0.98 -16.57
C LYS A 115 8.27 -0.30 -17.28
N LYS A 116 7.23 -0.12 -18.09
CA LYS A 116 6.61 -1.00 -19.10
C LYS A 116 5.63 -2.03 -18.59
#